data_AF-A0A351ASP8-F1
#
_entry.id   AF-A0A351ASP8-F1
#
_cell.length_a   1.000
_cell.length_b   1.000
_cell.length_c   1.000
_cell.angle_alpha   90.00
_cell.angle_beta   90.00
_cell.angle_gamma   90.00
#
_symmetry.space_group_name_H-M   'P 1'
#
loop_
_entity.id
_entity.type
_entity.pdbx_description
1 polymer ?
#
loop_
_entity_poly.entity_id
_entity_poly.type
_entity_poly.pdbx_seq_one_letter_code
_entity_poly.pdbx_strand_id
1 'polypeptide(L)'
;MDLCPVFGLDSRMTDVFGIACVHTLFNAISTLVLVWFRKPFADLLTRWIKEPDPEKGDFHLKFIGSGRLFGTPSISIEQAYKEAVNFAVTAQEGFQNVKLALNEKDPDKFEEYRQKLVKCEEVTDRFEYEIAAFLNSLTTESMNDHEAREVKVIYRVISELESLGDSCENISRLLTRLRVHKLDFDEETVSKLNLLIGKVNQAFAVMVSNMRLAADGKLKDISNAYKAEDVINETRDTLRDEGIFQIEKGADKFLAINYYLDMLAELEAMGDFMINISQSLFHEFDN
;
A
#
# COMPACT_ATOMS: atom_id res chain seq x y z
N MET A 1 -2.05 -56.48 26.47
CA MET A 1 -1.60 -56.01 27.80
C MET A 1 -2.46 -54.80 28.09
N ASP A 2 -3.54 -55.01 28.84
CA ASP A 2 -4.62 -54.04 28.98
C ASP A 2 -4.16 -52.83 29.78
N LEU A 3 -4.25 -51.65 29.17
CA LEU A 3 -3.89 -50.35 29.76
C LEU A 3 -4.94 -49.84 30.78
N CYS A 4 -6.03 -50.58 31.00
CA CYS A 4 -7.13 -50.17 31.87
C CYS A 4 -6.78 -49.90 33.34
N PRO A 5 -5.85 -50.61 34.03
CA PRO A 5 -5.69 -50.40 35.46
C PRO A 5 -4.70 -49.29 35.83
N VAL A 6 -3.94 -48.73 34.87
CA VAL A 6 -2.86 -47.76 35.21
C VAL A 6 -3.39 -46.32 35.29
N PHE A 7 -4.47 -45.97 34.59
CA PHE A 7 -4.99 -44.60 34.54
C PHE A 7 -6.47 -44.43 34.93
N GLY A 8 -7.17 -45.50 35.34
CA GLY A 8 -8.55 -45.40 35.84
C GLY A 8 -9.57 -44.89 34.81
N LEU A 9 -9.34 -45.14 33.51
CA LEU A 9 -10.19 -44.68 32.41
C LEU A 9 -11.20 -45.79 32.04
N ASP A 10 -12.48 -45.42 31.90
CA ASP A 10 -13.53 -46.29 31.36
C ASP A 10 -13.20 -46.70 29.91
N SER A 11 -13.65 -47.89 29.51
CA SER A 11 -13.47 -48.48 28.16
C SER A 11 -13.74 -47.50 27.01
N ARG A 12 -14.80 -46.69 27.11
CA ARG A 12 -15.13 -45.66 26.10
C ARG A 12 -14.15 -44.49 26.07
N MET A 13 -13.58 -44.13 27.22
CA MET A 13 -12.56 -43.08 27.30
C MET A 13 -11.21 -43.57 26.75
N THR A 14 -10.96 -44.88 26.81
CA THR A 14 -9.75 -45.48 26.22
C THR A 14 -9.76 -45.42 24.70
N ASP A 15 -10.92 -45.62 24.07
CA ASP A 15 -11.09 -45.51 22.61
C ASP A 15 -10.91 -44.08 22.11
N VAL A 16 -11.56 -43.11 22.77
CA VAL A 16 -11.45 -41.67 22.42
C VAL A 16 -10.01 -41.17 22.61
N PHE A 17 -9.35 -41.59 23.69
CA PHE A 17 -7.96 -41.25 23.96
C PHE A 17 -7.01 -41.89 22.94
N GLY A 18 -7.27 -43.14 22.55
CA GLY A 18 -6.51 -43.83 21.50
C GLY A 18 -6.59 -43.10 20.16
N ILE A 19 -7.80 -42.70 19.74
CA ILE A 19 -8.01 -41.92 18.52
C ILE A 19 -7.28 -40.57 18.60
N ALA A 20 -7.41 -39.83 19.71
CA ALA A 20 -6.73 -38.55 19.90
C ALA A 20 -5.20 -38.69 19.89
N CYS A 21 -4.65 -39.73 20.50
CA CYS A 21 -3.22 -40.05 20.47
C CYS A 21 -2.74 -40.35 19.05
N VAL A 22 -3.49 -41.13 18.27
CA VAL A 22 -3.14 -41.43 16.88
C VAL A 22 -3.13 -40.15 16.04
N HIS A 23 -4.14 -39.28 16.14
CA HIS A 23 -4.18 -38.02 15.42
C HIS A 23 -3.04 -37.07 15.82
N THR A 24 -2.77 -36.97 17.13
CA THR A 24 -1.69 -36.10 17.64
C THR A 24 -0.32 -36.61 17.19
N LEU A 25 -0.10 -37.93 17.28
CA LEU A 25 1.15 -38.55 16.87
C LEU A 25 1.34 -38.46 15.35
N PHE A 26 0.27 -38.68 14.57
CA PHE A 26 0.29 -38.50 13.12
C PHE A 26 0.67 -37.07 12.75
N ASN A 27 0.00 -36.07 13.32
CA ASN A 27 0.28 -34.66 13.05
C ASN A 27 1.70 -34.25 13.50
N ALA A 28 2.17 -34.76 14.64
CA ALA A 28 3.53 -34.50 15.13
C ALA A 28 4.61 -35.10 14.21
N ILE A 29 4.43 -36.36 13.78
CA ILE A 29 5.34 -37.02 12.85
C ILE A 29 5.31 -36.32 11.49
N SER A 30 4.13 -36.03 10.95
CA SER A 30 3.98 -35.31 9.69
C SER A 30 4.65 -33.94 9.73
N THR A 31 4.49 -33.18 10.81
CA THR A 31 5.15 -31.89 10.99
C THR A 31 6.67 -32.03 11.05
N LEU A 32 7.18 -33.01 11.82
CA LEU A 32 8.62 -33.29 11.90
C LEU A 32 9.20 -33.66 10.54
N VAL A 33 8.51 -34.48 9.76
CA VAL A 33 8.93 -34.86 8.41
C VAL A 33 8.89 -33.63 7.48
N LEU A 34 7.78 -32.89 7.42
CA LEU A 34 7.59 -31.77 6.51
C LEU A 34 8.57 -30.61 6.75
N VAL A 35 8.99 -30.38 8.01
CA VAL A 35 10.00 -29.36 8.34
C VAL A 35 11.32 -29.56 7.59
N TRP A 36 11.78 -30.81 7.44
CA TRP A 36 13.01 -31.12 6.71
C TRP A 36 12.86 -30.96 5.20
N PHE A 37 11.65 -31.10 4.67
CA PHE A 37 11.37 -30.94 3.24
C PHE A 37 11.05 -29.50 2.84
N ARG A 38 10.89 -28.56 3.77
CA ARG A 38 10.56 -27.16 3.48
C ARG A 38 11.51 -26.52 2.46
N LYS A 39 12.83 -26.57 2.71
CA LYS A 39 13.86 -25.98 1.82
C LYS A 39 13.88 -26.62 0.43
N PRO A 40 14.02 -27.95 0.29
CA PRO A 40 14.05 -28.57 -1.04
C PRO A 40 12.76 -28.38 -1.83
N PHE A 41 11.59 -28.31 -1.16
CA PHE A 41 10.34 -27.97 -1.85
C PHE A 41 10.30 -26.52 -2.33
N ALA A 42 10.77 -25.57 -1.51
CA ALA A 42 10.87 -24.17 -1.90
C ALA A 42 11.82 -24.00 -3.10
N ASP A 43 13.00 -24.63 -3.07
CA ASP A 43 13.99 -24.58 -4.16
C ASP A 43 13.49 -25.26 -5.44
N LEU A 44 12.65 -26.30 -5.31
CA LEU A 44 12.00 -26.94 -6.45
C LEU A 44 10.95 -26.01 -7.08
N LEU A 45 10.12 -25.36 -6.24
CA LEU A 45 9.09 -24.43 -6.69
C LEU A 45 9.69 -23.19 -7.39
N THR A 46 10.75 -22.60 -6.84
CA THR A 46 11.44 -21.46 -7.47
C THR A 46 12.13 -21.83 -8.78
N ARG A 47 12.49 -23.11 -8.99
CA ARG A 47 13.00 -23.61 -10.28
C ARG A 47 11.90 -23.90 -11.30
N TRP A 48 10.72 -24.31 -10.83
CA TRP A 48 9.61 -24.72 -11.70
C TRP A 48 8.74 -23.53 -12.12
N ILE A 49 8.54 -22.59 -11.20
CA ILE A 49 7.88 -21.32 -11.46
C ILE A 49 9.00 -20.37 -11.90
N LYS A 50 9.23 -20.27 -13.21
CA LYS A 50 10.02 -19.17 -13.77
C LYS A 50 9.23 -17.89 -13.52
N GLU A 51 9.80 -16.97 -12.75
CA GLU A 51 9.34 -15.58 -12.77
C GLU A 51 9.34 -15.11 -14.23
N PRO A 52 8.23 -14.55 -14.75
CA PRO A 52 8.23 -13.99 -16.08
C PRO A 52 9.31 -12.91 -16.17
N ASP A 53 10.00 -12.89 -17.30
CA ASP A 53 11.04 -11.91 -17.61
C ASP A 53 10.50 -10.49 -17.34
N PRO A 54 11.19 -9.63 -16.55
CA PRO A 54 10.75 -8.25 -16.29
C PRO A 54 10.69 -7.39 -17.56
N GLU A 55 11.08 -7.91 -18.72
CA GLU A 55 11.07 -7.22 -20.01
C GLU A 55 9.68 -7.05 -20.66
N LYS A 56 8.60 -7.56 -20.06
CA LYS A 56 7.24 -7.21 -20.50
C LYS A 56 6.47 -6.67 -19.31
N GLY A 57 6.15 -5.37 -19.37
CA GLY A 57 5.45 -4.61 -18.34
C GLY A 57 3.99 -5.03 -18.11
N ASP A 58 3.71 -6.33 -18.06
CA ASP A 58 2.43 -6.87 -17.65
C ASP A 58 2.38 -6.83 -16.12
N PHE A 59 1.71 -5.81 -15.61
CA PHE A 59 1.29 -5.75 -14.22
C PHE A 59 0.50 -7.01 -13.85
N HIS A 60 0.91 -7.63 -12.75
CA HIS A 60 0.24 -8.77 -12.13
C HIS A 60 0.33 -8.63 -10.61
N LEU A 61 -0.77 -8.93 -9.91
CA LEU A 61 -0.75 -9.04 -8.46
C LEU A 61 0.26 -10.12 -8.02
N LYS A 62 1.05 -9.80 -7.00
CA LYS A 62 2.14 -10.68 -6.52
C LYS A 62 1.63 -11.77 -5.60
N PHE A 63 0.60 -11.47 -4.80
CA PHE A 63 0.08 -12.33 -3.74
C PHE A 63 -1.27 -12.95 -4.10
N ILE A 64 -2.06 -12.27 -4.92
CA ILE A 64 -3.32 -12.80 -5.46
C ILE A 64 -3.01 -13.56 -6.76
N GLY A 65 -2.68 -14.84 -6.63
CA GLY A 65 -2.35 -15.68 -7.77
C GLY A 65 -3.58 -16.02 -8.63
N SER A 66 -3.60 -15.56 -9.89
CA SER A 66 -4.45 -16.02 -11.01
C SER A 66 -5.80 -16.68 -10.61
N GLY A 67 -6.63 -15.95 -9.87
CA GLY A 67 -8.04 -16.30 -9.60
C GLY A 67 -8.28 -17.57 -8.77
N ARG A 68 -7.28 -18.12 -8.07
CA ARG A 68 -7.50 -19.28 -7.18
C ARG A 68 -7.80 -18.81 -5.76
N LEU A 69 -9.06 -18.91 -5.37
CA LEU A 69 -9.50 -18.84 -3.97
C LEU A 69 -8.81 -19.95 -3.16
N PHE A 70 -7.92 -19.57 -2.25
CA PHE A 70 -7.30 -20.53 -1.34
C PHE A 70 -8.18 -20.75 -0.12
N GLY A 71 -8.96 -21.82 -0.13
CA GLY A 71 -9.42 -22.59 1.05
C GLY A 71 -10.36 -21.91 2.06
N THR A 72 -10.01 -20.73 2.59
CA THR A 72 -10.76 -19.99 3.63
C THR A 72 -10.71 -18.46 3.39
N PRO A 73 -11.78 -17.71 3.75
CA PRO A 73 -11.82 -16.26 3.61
C PRO A 73 -10.67 -15.53 4.31
N SER A 74 -10.29 -15.95 5.52
CA SER A 74 -9.22 -15.30 6.29
C SER A 74 -7.85 -15.34 5.58
N ILE A 75 -7.51 -16.45 4.90
CA ILE A 75 -6.26 -16.54 4.13
C ILE A 75 -6.31 -15.61 2.92
N SER A 76 -7.47 -15.51 2.27
CA SER A 76 -7.66 -14.64 1.12
C SER A 76 -7.58 -13.16 1.54
N ILE A 77 -8.17 -12.79 2.68
CA ILE A 77 -8.07 -11.45 3.26
C ILE A 77 -6.61 -11.09 3.56
N GLU A 78 -5.84 -12.01 4.15
CA GLU A 78 -4.40 -11.81 4.40
C GLU A 78 -3.62 -11.57 3.09
N GLN A 79 -3.96 -12.29 2.02
CA GLN A 79 -3.36 -12.08 0.69
C GLN A 79 -3.71 -10.71 0.12
N ALA A 80 -4.97 -10.28 0.24
CA ALA A 80 -5.40 -8.96 -0.19
C ALA A 80 -4.69 -7.84 0.58
N TYR A 81 -4.48 -7.99 1.89
CA TYR A 81 -3.68 -7.04 2.68
C TYR A 81 -2.24 -6.95 2.20
N LYS A 82 -1.58 -8.09 1.93
CA LYS A 82 -0.21 -8.09 1.38
C LYS A 82 -0.15 -7.40 0.03
N GLU A 83 -1.19 -7.56 -0.79
CA GLU A 83 -1.28 -6.85 -2.07
C GLU A 83 -1.53 -5.35 -1.89
N ALA A 84 -2.35 -4.93 -0.94
CA ALA A 84 -2.51 -3.52 -0.59
C ALA A 84 -1.19 -2.89 -0.10
N VAL A 85 -0.37 -3.63 0.65
CA VAL A 85 0.99 -3.17 1.03
C VAL A 85 1.89 -3.05 -0.21
N ASN A 86 1.81 -3.99 -1.16
CA ASN A 86 2.55 -3.92 -2.42
C ASN A 86 2.11 -2.71 -3.26
N PHE A 87 0.80 -2.47 -3.36
CA PHE A 87 0.21 -1.30 -3.98
C PHE A 87 0.81 -0.01 -3.37
N ALA A 88 0.78 0.14 -2.05
CA ALA A 88 1.34 1.31 -1.37
C ALA A 88 2.83 1.55 -1.67
N VAL A 89 3.64 0.48 -1.74
CA VAL A 89 5.06 0.58 -2.11
C VAL A 89 5.22 1.02 -3.57
N THR A 90 4.42 0.47 -4.49
CA THR A 90 4.46 0.87 -5.90
C THR A 90 4.00 2.31 -6.10
N ALA A 91 2.97 2.77 -5.37
CA ALA A 91 2.55 4.18 -5.38
C ALA A 91 3.69 5.11 -4.89
N GLN A 92 4.40 4.72 -3.82
CA GLN A 92 5.56 5.48 -3.32
C GLN A 92 6.71 5.53 -4.36
N GLU A 93 6.97 4.45 -5.08
CA GLU A 93 7.96 4.40 -6.16
C GLU A 93 7.56 5.31 -7.33
N GLY A 94 6.27 5.28 -7.72
CA GLY A 94 5.70 6.18 -8.73
C GLY A 94 5.86 7.65 -8.34
N PHE A 95 5.54 7.99 -7.09
CA PHE A 95 5.66 9.34 -6.54
C PHE A 95 7.08 9.92 -6.60
N GLN A 96 8.14 9.08 -6.56
CA GLN A 96 9.53 9.58 -6.71
C GLN A 96 9.74 10.34 -8.02
N ASN A 97 8.96 10.03 -9.07
CA ASN A 97 9.04 10.72 -10.35
C ASN A 97 8.55 12.17 -10.29
N VAL A 98 7.77 12.56 -9.28
CA VAL A 98 7.33 13.96 -9.09
C VAL A 98 8.54 14.86 -8.93
N LYS A 99 9.48 14.47 -8.06
CA LYS A 99 10.72 15.20 -7.84
C LYS A 99 11.55 15.26 -9.12
N LEU A 100 11.66 14.16 -9.85
CA LEU A 100 12.44 14.10 -11.09
C LEU A 100 11.83 15.01 -12.17
N ALA A 101 10.51 14.93 -12.39
CA ALA A 101 9.80 15.76 -13.35
C ALA A 101 9.88 17.26 -13.01
N LEU A 102 9.76 17.62 -11.72
CA LEU A 102 9.84 19.02 -11.26
C LEU A 102 11.22 19.65 -11.52
N ASN A 103 12.29 18.89 -11.34
CA ASN A 103 13.67 19.41 -11.41
C ASN A 103 14.30 19.25 -12.80
N GLU A 104 13.68 18.49 -13.70
CA GLU A 104 14.18 18.29 -15.06
C GLU A 104 13.95 19.55 -15.90
N LYS A 105 14.94 19.91 -16.72
CA LYS A 105 14.88 21.05 -17.66
C LYS A 105 14.85 20.59 -19.10
N ASP A 106 15.41 19.42 -19.39
CA ASP A 106 15.39 18.80 -20.70
C ASP A 106 13.96 18.35 -21.08
N PRO A 107 13.42 18.76 -22.24
CA PRO A 107 12.07 18.39 -22.66
C PRO A 107 11.85 16.89 -22.83
N ASP A 108 12.84 16.17 -23.38
CA ASP A 108 12.70 14.75 -23.68
C ASP A 108 12.72 13.93 -22.39
N LYS A 109 13.65 14.21 -21.48
CA LYS A 109 13.68 13.57 -20.15
C LYS A 109 12.48 13.93 -19.29
N PHE A 110 11.98 15.16 -19.38
CA PHE A 110 10.76 15.54 -18.68
C PHE A 110 9.58 14.68 -19.14
N GLU A 111 9.46 14.47 -20.46
CA GLU A 111 8.40 13.63 -21.01
C GLU A 111 8.51 12.18 -20.51
N GLU A 112 9.72 11.63 -20.36
CA GLU A 112 9.92 10.31 -19.73
C GLU A 112 9.40 10.27 -18.28
N TYR A 113 9.71 11.28 -17.45
CA TYR A 113 9.22 11.33 -16.07
C TYR A 113 7.72 11.58 -15.98
N ARG A 114 7.18 12.44 -16.86
CA ARG A 114 5.76 12.70 -16.98
C ARG A 114 4.99 11.43 -17.35
N GLN A 115 5.49 10.64 -18.30
CA GLN A 115 4.89 9.35 -18.66
C GLN A 115 4.91 8.36 -17.51
N LYS A 116 5.96 8.35 -16.68
CA LYS A 116 6.00 7.52 -15.47
C LYS A 116 4.97 7.95 -14.41
N LEU A 117 4.66 9.24 -14.31
CA LEU A 117 3.60 9.74 -13.43
C LEU A 117 2.21 9.34 -13.94
N VAL A 118 1.95 9.42 -15.25
CA VAL A 118 0.69 8.91 -15.82
C VAL A 118 0.57 7.41 -15.62
N LYS A 119 1.65 6.66 -15.87
CA LYS A 119 1.68 5.22 -15.62
C LYS A 119 1.49 4.87 -14.14
N CYS A 120 1.77 5.79 -13.21
CA CYS A 120 1.47 5.58 -11.81
C CYS A 120 -0.04 5.39 -11.61
N GLU A 121 -0.86 6.31 -12.09
CA GLU A 121 -2.34 6.23 -12.05
C GLU A 121 -2.84 4.95 -12.74
N GLU A 122 -2.38 4.67 -13.96
CA GLU A 122 -2.81 3.45 -14.69
C GLU A 122 -2.50 2.15 -13.92
N VAL A 123 -1.40 2.13 -13.15
CA VAL A 123 -1.02 0.98 -12.33
C VAL A 123 -1.82 0.95 -11.03
N THR A 124 -2.07 2.10 -10.39
CA THR A 124 -2.87 2.17 -9.16
C THR A 124 -4.32 1.78 -9.40
N ASP A 125 -4.92 2.21 -10.51
CA ASP A 125 -6.27 1.81 -10.93
C ASP A 125 -6.39 0.31 -11.12
N ARG A 126 -5.37 -0.29 -11.75
CA ARG A 126 -5.32 -1.74 -11.94
C ARG A 126 -5.19 -2.49 -10.62
N PHE A 127 -4.39 -1.98 -9.68
CA PHE A 127 -4.34 -2.55 -8.34
C PHE A 127 -5.72 -2.49 -7.67
N GLU A 128 -6.37 -1.33 -7.66
CA GLU A 128 -7.67 -1.16 -7.03
C GLU A 128 -8.70 -2.13 -7.65
N TYR A 129 -8.80 -2.16 -8.98
CA TYR A 129 -9.71 -3.05 -9.70
C TYR A 129 -9.44 -4.53 -9.41
N GLU A 130 -8.19 -5.00 -9.52
CA GLU A 130 -7.87 -6.41 -9.36
C GLU A 130 -8.03 -6.87 -7.90
N ILE A 131 -7.68 -6.04 -6.91
CA ILE A 131 -7.91 -6.33 -5.49
C ILE A 131 -9.41 -6.31 -5.17
N ALA A 132 -10.16 -5.32 -5.65
CA ALA A 132 -11.61 -5.25 -5.46
C ALA A 132 -12.33 -6.44 -6.09
N ALA A 133 -11.96 -6.84 -7.30
CA ALA A 133 -12.50 -8.02 -7.96
C ALA A 133 -12.22 -9.30 -7.16
N PHE A 134 -11.01 -9.42 -6.61
CA PHE A 134 -10.65 -10.53 -5.74
C PHE A 134 -11.50 -10.57 -4.45
N LEU A 135 -11.64 -9.44 -3.75
CA LEU A 135 -12.48 -9.35 -2.55
C LEU A 135 -13.96 -9.66 -2.84
N ASN A 136 -14.49 -9.21 -3.98
CA ASN A 136 -15.86 -9.52 -4.41
C ASN A 136 -16.09 -11.01 -4.72
N SER A 137 -15.03 -11.75 -5.04
CA SER A 137 -15.13 -13.20 -5.24
C SER A 137 -15.30 -13.99 -3.93
N LEU A 138 -15.11 -13.34 -2.77
CA LEU A 138 -15.33 -13.94 -1.46
C LEU A 138 -16.83 -14.00 -1.15
N THR A 139 -17.33 -15.20 -0.87
CA THR A 139 -18.74 -15.41 -0.49
C THR A 139 -19.04 -14.85 0.90
N THR A 140 -20.00 -13.93 1.00
CA THR A 140 -20.42 -13.32 2.28
C THR A 140 -20.92 -14.33 3.30
N GLU A 141 -21.53 -15.43 2.83
CA GLU A 141 -22.03 -16.53 3.69
C GLU A 141 -20.92 -17.31 4.40
N SER A 142 -19.67 -17.24 3.91
CA SER A 142 -18.53 -17.92 4.52
C SER A 142 -17.73 -17.05 5.49
N MET A 143 -18.06 -15.76 5.61
CA MET A 143 -17.32 -14.80 6.43
C MET A 143 -17.98 -14.59 7.78
N ASN A 144 -17.17 -14.46 8.82
CA ASN A 144 -17.61 -13.95 10.11
C ASN A 144 -17.63 -12.40 10.13
N ASP A 145 -18.18 -11.82 11.20
CA ASP A 145 -18.33 -10.35 11.32
C ASP A 145 -16.99 -9.59 11.29
N HIS A 146 -15.90 -10.21 11.76
CA HIS A 146 -14.57 -9.61 11.73
C HIS A 146 -13.99 -9.61 10.31
N GLU A 147 -14.04 -10.75 9.62
CA GLU A 147 -13.61 -10.86 8.22
C GLU A 147 -14.37 -9.88 7.31
N ALA A 148 -15.68 -9.73 7.52
CA ALA A 148 -16.49 -8.77 6.78
C ALA A 148 -16.11 -7.31 7.05
N ARG A 149 -15.57 -6.98 8.23
CA ARG A 149 -15.02 -5.66 8.52
C ARG A 149 -13.64 -5.46 7.90
N GLU A 150 -12.76 -6.45 7.98
CA GLU A 150 -11.45 -6.40 7.33
C GLU A 150 -11.57 -6.14 5.82
N VAL A 151 -12.50 -6.82 5.14
CA VAL A 151 -12.78 -6.56 3.72
C VAL A 151 -13.18 -5.11 3.46
N LYS A 152 -14.02 -4.51 4.32
CA LYS A 152 -14.40 -3.09 4.19
C LYS A 152 -13.22 -2.14 4.43
N VAL A 153 -12.32 -2.49 5.35
CA VAL A 153 -11.10 -1.71 5.58
C VAL A 153 -10.20 -1.77 4.35
N ILE A 154 -9.99 -2.95 3.76
CA ILE A 154 -9.18 -3.08 2.55
C ILE A 154 -9.79 -2.27 1.41
N TYR A 155 -11.11 -2.29 1.21
CA TYR A 155 -11.77 -1.45 0.20
C TYR A 155 -11.48 0.05 0.38
N ARG A 156 -11.54 0.56 1.62
CA ARG A 156 -11.18 1.96 1.89
C ARG A 156 -9.71 2.22 1.59
N VAL A 157 -8.83 1.32 2.04
CA VAL A 157 -7.38 1.45 1.84
C VAL A 157 -7.02 1.49 0.36
N ILE A 158 -7.55 0.58 -0.48
CA ILE A 158 -7.21 0.56 -1.91
C ILE A 158 -7.75 1.79 -2.65
N SER A 159 -8.88 2.34 -2.23
CA SER A 159 -9.45 3.56 -2.82
C SER A 159 -8.60 4.80 -2.47
N GLU A 160 -8.18 4.95 -1.21
CA GLU A 160 -7.28 6.05 -0.82
C GLU A 160 -5.89 5.90 -1.48
N LEU A 161 -5.43 4.67 -1.72
CA LEU A 161 -4.19 4.40 -2.47
C LEU A 161 -4.30 4.77 -3.95
N GLU A 162 -5.47 4.56 -4.58
CA GLU A 162 -5.75 5.00 -5.94
C GLU A 162 -5.73 6.53 -6.03
N SER A 163 -6.30 7.22 -5.04
CA SER A 163 -6.29 8.69 -4.98
C SER A 163 -4.87 9.28 -4.89
N LEU A 164 -3.90 8.54 -4.34
CA LEU A 164 -2.47 8.91 -4.41
C LEU A 164 -1.89 8.78 -5.84
N GLY A 165 -2.35 7.79 -6.61
CA GLY A 165 -2.01 7.63 -8.02
C GLY A 165 -2.58 8.75 -8.87
N ASP A 166 -3.87 9.06 -8.71
CA ASP A 166 -4.55 10.20 -9.32
C ASP A 166 -3.80 11.52 -9.09
N SER A 167 -3.36 11.74 -7.85
CA SER A 167 -2.60 12.93 -7.49
C SER A 167 -1.25 13.00 -8.25
N CYS A 168 -0.62 11.87 -8.55
CA CYS A 168 0.57 11.83 -9.41
C CYS A 168 0.25 12.28 -10.84
N GLU A 169 -0.88 11.84 -11.39
CA GLU A 169 -1.32 12.26 -12.72
C GLU A 169 -1.68 13.76 -12.76
N ASN A 170 -2.38 14.26 -11.74
CA ASN A 170 -2.70 15.68 -11.58
C ASN A 170 -1.45 16.54 -11.55
N ILE A 171 -0.45 16.17 -10.75
CA ILE A 171 0.86 16.85 -10.72
C ILE A 171 1.51 16.84 -12.11
N SER A 172 1.47 15.71 -12.82
CA SER A 172 2.01 15.62 -14.18
C SER A 172 1.31 16.62 -15.13
N ARG A 173 -0.01 16.77 -15.01
CA ARG A 173 -0.82 17.71 -15.79
C ARG A 173 -0.49 19.16 -15.43
N LEU A 174 -0.30 19.48 -14.14
CA LEU A 174 0.11 20.81 -13.69
C LEU A 174 1.48 21.21 -14.27
N LEU A 175 2.48 20.33 -14.15
CA LEU A 175 3.82 20.57 -14.70
C LEU A 175 3.79 20.70 -16.23
N THR A 176 2.97 19.89 -16.91
CA THR A 176 2.80 19.99 -18.37
C THR A 176 2.19 21.33 -18.78
N ARG A 177 1.14 21.79 -18.08
CA ARG A 177 0.49 23.07 -18.36
C ARG A 177 1.44 24.25 -18.12
N LEU A 178 2.21 24.23 -17.03
CA LEU A 178 3.24 25.23 -16.74
C LEU A 178 4.18 25.43 -17.94
N ARG A 179 4.69 24.32 -18.49
CA ARG A 179 5.58 24.32 -19.67
C ARG A 179 4.88 24.77 -20.95
N VAL A 180 3.64 24.34 -21.19
CA VAL A 180 2.83 24.78 -22.35
C VAL A 180 2.63 26.30 -22.32
N HIS A 181 2.46 26.88 -21.14
CA HIS A 181 2.37 28.33 -20.94
C HIS A 181 3.72 29.04 -20.98
N LYS A 182 4.83 28.31 -21.22
CA LYS A 182 6.20 28.84 -21.26
C LYS A 182 6.58 29.54 -19.96
N LEU A 183 6.11 28.99 -18.85
CA LEU A 183 6.44 29.43 -17.50
C LEU A 183 7.45 28.46 -16.90
N ASP A 184 8.28 29.00 -16.01
CA ASP A 184 9.23 28.24 -15.21
C ASP A 184 9.15 28.69 -13.76
N PHE A 185 9.33 27.74 -12.85
CA PHE A 185 9.61 28.03 -11.46
C PHE A 185 11.05 28.49 -11.32
N ASP A 186 11.28 29.52 -10.50
CA ASP A 186 12.64 29.87 -10.09
C ASP A 186 13.19 28.88 -9.07
N GLU A 187 14.50 28.96 -8.83
CA GLU A 187 15.20 28.03 -7.95
C GLU A 187 14.66 28.05 -6.51
N GLU A 188 14.19 29.21 -6.04
CA GLU A 188 13.57 29.33 -4.73
C GLU A 188 12.25 28.55 -4.67
N THR A 189 11.38 28.73 -5.67
CA THR A 189 10.09 28.01 -5.77
C THR A 189 10.31 26.50 -5.91
N VAL A 190 11.26 26.06 -6.73
CA VAL A 190 11.62 24.64 -6.88
C VAL A 190 12.14 24.07 -5.56
N SER A 191 12.96 24.82 -4.81
CA SER A 191 13.47 24.40 -3.50
C SER A 191 12.33 24.20 -2.48
N LYS A 192 11.35 25.13 -2.46
CA LYS A 192 10.16 25.04 -1.61
C LYS A 192 9.28 23.83 -1.94
N LEU A 193 9.02 23.58 -3.22
CA LEU A 193 8.29 22.38 -3.65
C LEU A 193 9.05 21.09 -3.28
N ASN A 194 10.38 21.06 -3.49
CA ASN A 194 11.22 19.93 -3.10
C ASN A 194 11.19 19.66 -1.58
N LEU A 195 11.07 20.70 -0.76
CA LEU A 195 10.91 20.56 0.69
C LEU A 195 9.62 19.80 1.01
N LEU A 196 8.48 20.25 0.47
CA LEU A 196 7.18 19.62 0.72
C LEU A 196 7.13 18.19 0.14
N ILE A 197 7.62 17.97 -1.07
CA ILE A 197 7.75 16.62 -1.67
C ILE A 197 8.56 15.69 -0.74
N GLY A 198 9.62 16.21 -0.10
CA GLY A 198 10.38 15.46 0.88
C GLY A 198 9.56 15.04 2.11
N LYS A 199 8.64 15.90 2.58
CA LYS A 199 7.72 15.58 3.68
C LYS A 199 6.67 14.54 3.27
N VAL A 200 6.07 14.70 2.09
CA VAL A 200 5.13 13.71 1.53
C VAL A 200 5.79 12.35 1.39
N ASN A 201 7.04 12.28 0.90
CA ASN A 201 7.77 11.01 0.81
C ASN A 201 8.05 10.36 2.18
N GLN A 202 8.27 11.16 3.23
CA GLN A 202 8.39 10.65 4.60
C GLN A 202 7.05 10.11 5.11
N ALA A 203 5.94 10.79 4.83
CA ALA A 203 4.60 10.31 5.16
C ALA A 203 4.27 8.99 4.45
N PHE A 204 4.68 8.81 3.18
CA PHE A 204 4.56 7.52 2.48
C PHE A 204 5.26 6.39 3.24
N ALA A 205 6.50 6.63 3.69
CA ALA A 205 7.24 5.64 4.47
C ALA A 205 6.55 5.29 5.80
N VAL A 206 5.95 6.29 6.46
CA VAL A 206 5.16 6.10 7.69
C VAL A 206 3.90 5.28 7.42
N MET A 207 3.12 5.63 6.40
CA MET A 207 1.94 4.89 5.98
C MET A 207 2.27 3.43 5.66
N VAL A 208 3.29 3.19 4.81
CA VAL A 208 3.73 1.82 4.45
C VAL A 208 4.17 1.04 5.70
N SER A 209 4.87 1.68 6.63
CA SER A 209 5.24 1.04 7.91
C SER A 209 4.01 0.66 8.72
N ASN A 210 3.01 1.54 8.83
CA ASN A 210 1.77 1.28 9.55
C ASN A 210 0.97 0.14 8.89
N MET A 211 0.89 0.11 7.56
CA MET A 211 0.27 -0.99 6.81
C MET A 211 0.95 -2.34 7.06
N ARG A 212 2.28 -2.37 7.10
CA ARG A 212 3.03 -3.59 7.41
C ARG A 212 2.80 -4.06 8.84
N LEU A 213 2.76 -3.14 9.79
CA LEU A 213 2.44 -3.45 11.19
C LEU A 213 1.00 -3.96 11.34
N ALA A 214 0.05 -3.37 10.60
CA ALA A 214 -1.35 -3.78 10.57
C ALA A 214 -1.51 -5.21 10.03
N ALA A 215 -0.88 -5.51 8.89
CA ALA A 215 -0.90 -6.86 8.30
C ALA A 215 -0.31 -7.94 9.23
N ASP A 216 0.57 -7.55 10.15
CA ASP A 216 1.17 -8.42 11.16
C ASP A 216 0.37 -8.47 12.49
N GLY A 217 -0.73 -7.72 12.62
CA GLY A 217 -1.49 -7.57 13.87
C GLY A 217 -0.71 -6.84 14.98
N LYS A 218 0.26 -6.00 14.61
CA LYS A 218 1.20 -5.30 15.51
C LYS A 218 1.01 -3.78 15.53
N LEU A 219 0.07 -3.23 14.75
CA LEU A 219 -0.24 -1.81 14.79
C LEU A 219 -0.93 -1.49 16.14
N LYS A 220 -0.32 -0.61 16.93
CA LYS A 220 -0.81 -0.24 18.28
C LYS A 220 -1.05 1.24 18.47
N ASP A 221 -0.51 2.05 17.57
CA ASP A 221 -0.56 3.51 17.61
C ASP A 221 -0.28 4.03 16.21
N ILE A 222 -0.89 5.16 15.88
CA ILE A 222 -0.70 5.90 14.63
C ILE A 222 -0.30 7.36 14.87
N SER A 223 0.21 7.70 16.06
CA SER A 223 0.73 9.05 16.36
C SER A 223 1.84 9.50 15.41
N ASN A 224 2.55 8.54 14.79
CA ASN A 224 3.51 8.80 13.73
C ASN A 224 2.87 9.36 12.45
N ALA A 225 1.68 8.86 12.08
CA ALA A 225 0.94 9.31 10.91
C ALA A 225 0.35 10.70 11.15
N TYR A 226 -0.25 10.95 12.32
CA TYR A 226 -0.72 12.28 12.70
C TYR A 226 0.41 13.32 12.64
N LYS A 227 1.57 13.02 13.23
CA LYS A 227 2.74 13.91 13.15
C LYS A 227 3.22 14.14 11.73
N ALA A 228 3.12 13.14 10.85
CA ALA A 228 3.55 13.28 9.46
C ALA A 228 2.61 14.20 8.68
N GLU A 229 1.30 14.08 8.91
CA GLU A 229 0.28 14.96 8.34
C GLU A 229 0.40 16.39 8.89
N ASP A 230 0.57 16.56 10.20
CA ASP A 230 0.79 17.88 10.84
C ASP A 230 1.97 18.59 10.18
N VAL A 231 3.09 17.88 9.97
CA VAL A 231 4.29 18.43 9.33
C VAL A 231 4.04 18.83 7.87
N ILE A 232 3.23 18.07 7.13
CA ILE A 232 2.83 18.42 5.76
C ILE A 232 1.99 19.68 5.77
N ASN A 233 0.97 19.75 6.62
CA ASN A 233 0.04 20.87 6.74
C ASN A 233 0.75 22.17 7.16
N GLU A 234 1.57 22.12 8.21
CA GLU A 234 2.36 23.28 8.66
C GLU A 234 3.33 23.77 7.57
N THR A 235 3.97 22.84 6.86
CA THR A 235 4.86 23.18 5.75
C THR A 235 4.06 23.81 4.60
N ARG A 236 2.94 23.21 4.20
CA ARG A 236 2.04 23.72 3.16
C ARG A 236 1.56 25.12 3.50
N ASP A 237 1.06 25.35 4.71
CA ASP A 237 0.52 26.64 5.12
C ASP A 237 1.58 27.74 5.09
N THR A 238 2.77 27.45 5.61
CA THR A 238 3.91 28.38 5.55
C THR A 238 4.26 28.73 4.10
N LEU A 239 4.37 27.72 3.24
CA LEU A 239 4.73 27.88 1.83
C LEU A 239 3.64 28.60 1.01
N ARG A 240 2.37 28.37 1.36
CA ARG A 240 1.20 29.02 0.74
C ARG A 240 1.14 30.49 1.10
N ASP A 241 1.28 30.82 2.38
CA ASP A 241 1.20 32.20 2.87
C ASP A 241 2.35 33.06 2.29
N GLU A 242 3.55 32.48 2.17
CA GLU A 242 4.66 33.12 1.44
C GLU A 242 4.32 33.35 -0.04
N GLY A 243 3.69 32.39 -0.71
CA GLY A 243 3.30 32.50 -2.12
C GLY A 243 2.24 33.58 -2.35
N ILE A 244 1.21 33.64 -1.49
CA ILE A 244 0.15 34.66 -1.55
C ILE A 244 0.73 36.06 -1.35
N PHE A 245 1.65 36.23 -0.40
CA PHE A 245 2.31 37.51 -0.17
C PHE A 245 3.09 38.03 -1.40
N GLN A 246 3.64 37.14 -2.23
CA GLN A 246 4.29 37.53 -3.49
C GLN A 246 3.29 38.01 -4.54
N ILE A 247 2.10 37.41 -4.61
CA ILE A 247 1.01 37.88 -5.47
C ILE A 247 0.59 39.30 -5.08
N GLU A 248 0.39 39.55 -3.79
CA GLU A 248 -0.05 40.85 -3.26
C GLU A 248 0.95 41.99 -3.54
N LYS A 249 2.24 41.66 -3.66
CA LYS A 249 3.29 42.62 -4.04
C LYS A 249 3.35 42.95 -5.53
N GLY A 250 2.43 42.43 -6.34
CA GLY A 250 2.36 42.70 -7.76
C GLY A 250 3.44 41.97 -8.57
N ALA A 251 3.81 40.76 -8.16
CA ALA A 251 4.78 39.96 -8.90
C ALA A 251 4.32 39.74 -10.36
N ASP A 252 5.20 40.02 -11.32
CA ASP A 252 5.00 39.82 -12.77
C ASP A 252 4.73 38.34 -13.16
N LYS A 253 4.74 37.41 -12.20
CA LYS A 253 4.63 35.96 -12.38
C LYS A 253 3.35 35.34 -11.77
N PHE A 254 2.25 36.09 -11.71
CA PHE A 254 0.98 35.62 -11.11
C PHE A 254 0.57 34.19 -11.53
N LEU A 255 0.62 33.89 -12.83
CA LEU A 255 0.21 32.57 -13.33
C LEU A 255 1.14 31.43 -12.87
N ALA A 256 2.45 31.68 -12.75
CA ALA A 256 3.37 30.69 -12.20
C ALA A 256 3.12 30.46 -10.71
N ILE A 257 2.78 31.51 -9.95
CA ILE A 257 2.45 31.36 -8.53
C ILE A 257 1.17 30.52 -8.36
N ASN A 258 0.16 30.67 -9.22
CA ASN A 258 -1.03 29.80 -9.16
C ASN A 258 -0.68 28.33 -9.34
N TYR A 259 0.15 27.98 -10.34
CA TYR A 259 0.62 26.60 -10.49
C TYR A 259 1.41 26.09 -9.29
N TYR A 260 2.19 26.96 -8.64
CA TYR A 260 2.86 26.62 -7.39
C TYR A 260 1.85 26.32 -6.27
N LEU A 261 0.81 27.14 -6.10
CA LEU A 261 -0.22 26.92 -5.10
C LEU A 261 -1.03 25.65 -5.37
N ASP A 262 -1.36 25.37 -6.64
CA ASP A 262 -2.03 24.13 -7.05
C ASP A 262 -1.16 22.90 -6.72
N MET A 263 0.16 22.97 -6.97
CA MET A 263 1.09 21.90 -6.60
C MET A 263 1.15 21.67 -5.08
N LEU A 264 1.10 22.75 -4.27
CA LEU A 264 1.06 22.62 -2.81
C LEU A 264 -0.21 21.93 -2.33
N ALA A 265 -1.35 22.25 -2.95
CA ALA A 265 -2.64 21.65 -2.62
C ALA A 265 -2.67 20.14 -2.96
N GLU A 266 -2.22 19.75 -4.15
CA GLU A 266 -2.14 18.33 -4.53
C GLU A 266 -1.20 17.53 -3.60
N LEU A 267 -0.07 18.12 -3.18
CA LEU A 267 0.86 17.47 -2.25
C LEU A 267 0.29 17.33 -0.83
N GLU A 268 -0.56 18.24 -0.38
CA GLU A 268 -1.25 18.13 0.90
C GLU A 268 -2.40 17.14 0.86
N ALA A 269 -3.19 17.10 -0.22
CA ALA A 269 -4.21 16.08 -0.43
C ALA A 269 -3.63 14.65 -0.34
N MET A 270 -2.43 14.43 -0.89
CA MET A 270 -1.71 13.15 -0.69
C MET A 270 -1.44 12.85 0.80
N GLY A 271 -1.10 13.87 1.60
CA GLY A 271 -0.98 13.78 3.06
C GLY A 271 -2.26 13.24 3.72
N ASP A 272 -3.40 13.80 3.34
CA ASP A 272 -4.72 13.43 3.85
C ASP A 272 -5.06 11.96 3.55
N PHE A 273 -4.85 11.52 2.32
CA PHE A 273 -5.08 10.12 1.94
C PHE A 273 -4.22 9.15 2.77
N MET A 274 -2.96 9.50 3.04
CA MET A 274 -2.05 8.67 3.83
C MET A 274 -2.45 8.54 5.30
N ILE A 275 -2.97 9.61 5.92
CA ILE A 275 -3.50 9.53 7.29
C ILE A 275 -4.83 8.77 7.32
N ASN A 276 -5.71 8.94 6.33
CA ASN A 276 -6.97 8.20 6.22
C ASN A 276 -6.74 6.68 6.16
N ILE A 277 -5.70 6.24 5.43
CA ILE A 277 -5.27 4.84 5.38
C ILE A 277 -4.86 4.36 6.78
N SER A 278 -3.99 5.11 7.47
CA SER A 278 -3.51 4.74 8.80
C SER A 278 -4.66 4.67 9.83
N GLN A 279 -5.62 5.59 9.77
CA GLN A 279 -6.82 5.60 10.61
C GLN A 279 -7.75 4.42 10.30
N SER A 280 -7.97 4.12 9.03
CA SER A 280 -8.80 3.00 8.59
C SER A 280 -8.28 1.66 9.12
N LEU A 281 -6.96 1.50 9.15
CA LEU A 281 -6.31 0.33 9.73
C LEU A 281 -6.44 0.32 11.25
N PHE A 282 -6.06 1.40 11.92
CA PHE A 282 -6.05 1.45 13.39
C PHE A 282 -7.43 1.19 14.02
N HIS A 283 -8.51 1.75 13.46
CA HIS A 283 -9.85 1.55 13.99
C HIS A 283 -10.36 0.09 13.94
N GLU A 284 -9.77 -0.78 13.11
CA GLU A 284 -10.12 -2.21 13.08
C GLU A 284 -9.30 -3.04 14.08
N PHE A 285 -8.05 -2.65 14.37
CA PHE A 285 -7.17 -3.40 15.27
C PHE A 285 -7.29 -2.99 16.75
N ASP A 286 -8.03 -1.93 17.07
CA ASP A 286 -8.28 -1.45 18.44
C ASP A 286 -9.67 -1.85 19.00
N ASN A 287 -10.45 -2.65 18.23
CA ASN A 287 -11.73 -3.25 18.63
C ASN A 287 -11.64 -4.78 18.72
#